data_AF-A0A2J5P985-F1
#
_entry.id   AF-A0A2J5P985-F1
#
_cell.length_a   1.000
_cell.length_b   1.000
_cell.length_c   1.000
_cell.angle_alpha   90.00
_cell.angle_beta   90.00
_cell.angle_gamma   90.00
#
_symmetry.space_group_name_H-M   'P 1'
#
loop_
_entity.id
_entity.type
_entity.pdbx_description
1 polymer ?
#
loop_
_entity_poly.entity_id
_entity_poly.type
_entity_poly.pdbx_seq_one_letter_code
_entity_poly.pdbx_strand_id
1 'polypeptide(L)'
;NQIKVMCASAWSENREADVITLRGPASGGEIIRIAASAHEDALNVSQLLPKAMRDEVIFRDFCHSGNMLLLNRKVEQLLTTVSGAVSAESLYSGYIWQNTIHALEELESLTGISCSPEIRKAVWLCLSYALHAPEEALDPGELQTISDYVSAKARLLAEECLALLSKHVTRQPLPLLQPLLSCAFHTLAGEDDPIQGIIVSHGRATASSIAGIANQLTGGYYFKAFDMANATSTREIIDLLIAHVSRLKQGAGLIILVDMGSLKEIYEEIKLHLHGELLVINNVSTAMALDIAAKIQDKLSMEAIIESAKGAYEVETRYYAGVLPGNKIIISCISGEGISRKLKDIVQRFLAQEEIDIITMEYDDLKWKIAHADPALNGTRLIITTTDLEAGYIPLLSVEQLIKEKTRVLKRDYFNGLLMEGGLEPMIDEVVKLFTVEGVASRLNFLNPVVIIDEVEAVIKQYEAFYKIHFESYLRINLFMHIAL
;
A
#
# COMPACT_ATOMS: atom_id res chain seq x y z
N ASN A 1 -16.28 31.86 -24.80
CA ASN A 1 -17.17 33.03 -25.06
C ASN A 1 -17.23 34.02 -23.90
N GLN A 2 -17.36 33.60 -22.63
CA GLN A 2 -17.33 34.52 -21.47
C GLN A 2 -16.08 35.41 -21.40
N ILE A 3 -14.88 34.85 -21.55
CA ILE A 3 -13.62 35.63 -21.52
C ILE A 3 -13.62 36.76 -22.57
N LYS A 4 -14.16 36.51 -23.78
CA LYS A 4 -14.24 37.53 -24.84
C LYS A 4 -15.18 38.68 -24.49
N VAL A 5 -16.31 38.37 -23.85
CA VAL A 5 -17.27 39.39 -23.37
C VAL A 5 -16.66 40.22 -22.24
N MET A 6 -15.86 39.59 -21.37
CA MET A 6 -15.20 40.27 -20.26
C MET A 6 -14.06 41.20 -20.72
N CYS A 7 -13.26 40.78 -21.70
CA CYS A 7 -12.27 41.66 -22.32
C CYS A 7 -12.96 42.85 -23.02
N ALA A 8 -14.12 42.63 -23.66
CA ALA A 8 -14.89 43.70 -24.30
C ALA A 8 -15.50 44.69 -23.28
N SER A 9 -16.02 44.21 -22.15
CA SER A 9 -16.50 45.08 -21.06
C SER A 9 -15.36 45.87 -20.41
N ALA A 10 -14.25 45.22 -20.07
CA ALA A 10 -13.09 45.88 -19.48
C ALA A 10 -12.45 46.92 -20.42
N TRP A 11 -12.46 46.65 -21.74
CA TRP A 11 -12.04 47.61 -22.77
C TRP A 11 -13.01 48.78 -22.93
N SER A 12 -14.31 48.53 -22.79
CA SER A 12 -15.31 49.61 -22.84
C SER A 12 -15.23 50.54 -21.61
N GLU A 13 -14.82 50.02 -20.45
CA GLU A 13 -14.70 50.78 -19.20
C GLU A 13 -13.38 51.57 -19.09
N ASN A 14 -12.31 51.12 -19.76
CA ASN A 14 -10.99 51.78 -19.76
C ASN A 14 -10.45 51.98 -21.19
N ARG A 15 -11.10 52.84 -21.97
CA ARG A 15 -10.80 53.06 -23.40
C ARG A 15 -9.45 53.71 -23.72
N GLU A 16 -8.77 54.27 -22.72
CA GLU A 16 -7.49 54.98 -22.88
C GLU A 16 -6.29 54.22 -22.31
N ALA A 17 -6.47 52.98 -21.83
CA ALA A 17 -5.40 52.18 -21.25
C ALA A 17 -4.75 51.28 -22.32
N ASP A 18 -3.42 51.38 -22.49
CA ASP A 18 -2.65 50.51 -23.39
C ASP A 18 -2.65 49.03 -22.97
N VAL A 19 -2.98 48.74 -21.71
CA VAL A 19 -3.03 47.37 -21.15
C VAL A 19 -4.21 47.24 -20.19
N ILE A 20 -4.98 46.15 -20.36
CA ILE A 20 -6.12 45.83 -19.49
C ILE A 20 -5.75 44.66 -18.57
N THR A 21 -5.91 44.86 -17.27
CA THR A 21 -5.58 43.85 -16.25
C THR A 21 -6.86 43.23 -15.69
N LEU A 22 -6.95 41.89 -15.73
CA LEU A 22 -8.08 41.12 -15.17
C LEU A 22 -7.61 40.36 -13.92
N ARG A 23 -8.38 40.42 -12.82
CA ARG A 23 -8.10 39.66 -11.57
C ARG A 23 -9.28 38.74 -11.25
N GLY A 24 -9.01 37.51 -10.81
CA GLY A 24 -10.02 36.53 -10.37
C GLY A 24 -9.76 36.06 -8.93
N PRO A 25 -10.79 35.62 -8.18
CA PRO A 25 -10.61 35.16 -6.81
C PRO A 25 -10.25 33.67 -6.76
N ALA A 26 -9.51 33.29 -5.72
CA ALA A 26 -9.12 31.92 -5.43
C ALA A 26 -10.30 31.12 -4.86
N SER A 27 -10.62 29.99 -5.49
CA SER A 27 -10.82 28.65 -4.90
C SER A 27 -11.83 27.83 -5.68
N GLY A 28 -11.43 26.62 -6.10
CA GLY A 28 -12.26 25.43 -6.27
C GLY A 28 -13.40 25.45 -7.29
N GLY A 29 -13.21 24.76 -8.42
CA GLY A 29 -14.30 24.21 -9.26
C GLY A 29 -14.94 25.17 -10.27
N GLU A 30 -14.45 25.12 -11.51
CA GLU A 30 -15.05 25.48 -12.82
C GLU A 30 -15.98 26.70 -13.03
N ILE A 31 -16.23 27.60 -12.07
CA ILE A 31 -16.96 28.85 -12.34
C ILE A 31 -16.29 30.05 -11.67
N ILE A 32 -15.62 30.88 -12.49
CA ILE A 32 -15.06 32.17 -12.09
C ILE A 32 -16.19 33.20 -12.01
N ARG A 33 -16.50 33.69 -10.81
CA ARG A 33 -17.43 34.81 -10.59
C ARG A 33 -16.62 36.06 -10.25
N ILE A 34 -16.70 37.09 -11.10
CA ILE A 34 -15.92 38.35 -10.96
C ILE A 34 -16.84 39.44 -10.42
N ALA A 35 -16.46 40.03 -9.29
CA ALA A 35 -17.17 41.14 -8.67
C ALA A 35 -16.53 42.48 -9.09
N ALA A 36 -17.37 43.42 -9.52
CA ALA A 36 -16.98 44.78 -9.86
C ALA A 36 -17.13 45.67 -8.62
N SER A 37 -16.12 45.68 -7.74
CA SER A 37 -15.96 46.78 -6.79
C SER A 37 -14.51 46.90 -6.37
N ALA A 38 -13.93 48.05 -6.72
CA ALA A 38 -12.63 48.51 -6.27
C ALA A 38 -12.61 48.67 -4.74
N HIS A 39 -11.68 48.00 -4.06
CA HIS A 39 -10.96 48.51 -2.89
C HIS A 39 -9.96 47.45 -2.40
N GLU A 40 -8.68 47.67 -2.73
CA GLU A 40 -7.49 47.55 -1.87
C GLU A 40 -6.24 47.47 -2.77
N ASP A 41 -5.44 48.53 -2.73
CA ASP A 41 -4.09 48.60 -3.28
C ASP A 41 -3.16 47.64 -2.50
N ALA A 42 -3.34 46.34 -2.69
CA ALA A 42 -2.35 45.35 -2.26
C ALA A 42 -1.13 45.49 -3.19
N LEU A 43 -0.05 46.05 -2.65
CA LEU A 43 1.27 46.09 -3.28
C LEU A 43 1.61 44.73 -3.90
N ASN A 44 1.98 44.72 -5.18
CA ASN A 44 2.31 43.49 -5.88
C ASN A 44 3.68 42.97 -5.39
N VAL A 45 3.65 41.93 -4.55
CA VAL A 45 4.82 41.27 -3.93
C VAL A 45 5.91 40.95 -4.96
N SER A 46 5.54 40.63 -6.21
CA SER A 46 6.46 40.35 -7.31
C SER A 46 7.35 41.53 -7.74
N GLN A 47 6.94 42.78 -7.45
CA GLN A 47 7.75 43.98 -7.74
C GLN A 47 8.73 44.34 -6.60
N LEU A 48 8.49 43.82 -5.40
CA LEU A 48 9.26 44.13 -4.19
C LEU A 48 10.32 43.06 -3.89
N LEU A 49 9.98 41.78 -4.11
CA LEU A 49 10.87 40.62 -3.95
C LEU A 49 12.25 40.82 -4.62
N PRO A 50 12.35 41.25 -5.90
CA PRO A 50 13.65 41.42 -6.57
C PRO A 50 14.54 42.53 -6.00
N LYS A 51 13.96 43.52 -5.29
CA LYS A 51 14.73 44.62 -4.67
C LYS A 51 15.24 44.25 -3.29
N ALA A 52 14.44 43.50 -2.52
CA ALA A 52 14.79 43.06 -1.18
C ALA A 52 15.73 41.84 -1.15
N MET A 53 15.70 40.99 -2.19
CA MET A 53 16.54 39.79 -2.31
C MET A 53 17.93 40.03 -2.93
N ARG A 54 18.42 41.28 -3.00
CA ARG A 54 19.75 41.60 -3.57
C ARG A 54 20.94 41.34 -2.64
N ASP A 55 20.68 40.97 -1.39
CA ASP A 55 21.75 40.68 -0.42
C ASP A 55 22.28 39.25 -0.59
N GLU A 56 23.30 39.11 -1.42
CA GLU A 56 23.96 37.83 -1.72
C GLU A 56 24.67 37.21 -0.50
N VAL A 57 25.01 38.02 0.51
CA VAL A 57 25.70 37.58 1.72
C VAL A 57 24.84 36.57 2.49
N ILE A 58 23.51 36.75 2.47
CA ILE A 58 22.60 35.86 3.20
C ILE A 58 22.57 34.46 2.60
N PHE A 59 22.53 34.35 1.28
CA PHE A 59 22.51 33.06 0.60
C PHE A 59 23.88 32.37 0.65
N ARG A 60 24.96 33.13 0.66
CA ARG A 60 26.32 32.63 0.91
C ARG A 60 26.48 32.10 2.35
N ASP A 61 26.05 32.87 3.36
CA ASP A 61 26.01 32.46 4.77
C ASP A 61 25.16 31.20 4.97
N PHE A 62 24.03 31.11 4.25
CA PHE A 62 23.17 29.95 4.27
C PHE A 62 23.89 28.73 3.68
N CYS A 63 24.55 28.86 2.53
CA CYS A 63 25.34 27.76 1.98
C CYS A 63 26.43 27.32 2.96
N HIS A 64 27.09 28.23 3.67
CA HIS A 64 28.11 27.89 4.67
C HIS A 64 27.56 27.12 5.89
N SER A 65 26.32 27.39 6.31
CA SER A 65 25.79 26.94 7.61
C SER A 65 24.66 25.91 7.52
N GLY A 66 23.99 25.80 6.36
CA GLY A 66 22.76 25.02 6.19
C GLY A 66 21.60 25.49 7.07
N ASN A 67 21.70 26.67 7.71
CA ASN A 67 20.77 27.10 8.73
C ASN A 67 19.48 27.70 8.12
N MET A 68 18.52 26.83 7.83
CA MET A 68 17.23 27.20 7.23
C MET A 68 16.43 28.20 8.07
N LEU A 69 16.46 28.07 9.40
CA LEU A 69 15.71 28.97 10.28
C LEU A 69 16.27 30.39 10.22
N LEU A 70 17.60 30.52 10.19
CA LEU A 70 18.27 31.81 10.04
C LEU A 70 18.01 32.41 8.66
N LEU A 71 18.06 31.60 7.59
CA LEU A 71 17.70 32.03 6.24
C LEU A 71 16.27 32.59 6.21
N ASN A 72 15.29 31.79 6.65
CA ASN A 72 13.88 32.18 6.65
C ASN A 72 13.70 33.50 7.43
N ARG A 73 14.25 33.60 8.65
CA ARG A 73 14.12 34.81 9.48
C ARG A 73 14.78 36.03 8.85
N LYS A 74 16.03 35.94 8.38
CA LYS A 74 16.75 37.08 7.79
C LYS A 74 16.02 37.60 6.54
N VAL A 75 15.55 36.68 5.69
CA VAL A 75 14.90 37.05 4.43
C VAL A 75 13.47 37.56 4.67
N GLU A 76 12.68 36.93 5.55
CA GLU A 76 11.37 37.45 5.97
C GLU A 76 11.50 38.86 6.60
N GLN A 77 12.52 39.09 7.43
CA GLN A 77 12.80 40.40 8.01
C GLN A 77 13.14 41.45 6.95
N LEU A 78 14.02 41.13 5.98
CA LEU A 78 14.31 42.05 4.88
C LEU A 78 13.08 42.36 4.04
N LEU A 79 12.28 41.34 3.70
CA LEU A 79 11.08 41.54 2.88
C LEU A 79 10.01 42.37 3.58
N THR A 80 9.87 42.20 4.90
CA THR A 80 8.91 42.98 5.71
C THR A 80 9.39 44.41 5.99
N THR A 81 10.69 44.60 6.26
CA THR A 81 11.26 45.93 6.59
C THR A 81 11.48 46.82 5.36
N VAL A 82 11.81 46.27 4.19
CA VAL A 82 12.07 47.04 2.96
C VAL A 82 10.77 47.58 2.31
N SER A 83 9.61 47.00 2.63
CA SER A 83 8.34 47.33 1.95
C SER A 83 7.17 47.78 2.85
N GLY A 84 7.25 47.58 4.17
CA GLY A 84 6.37 48.19 5.18
C GLY A 84 4.85 47.93 5.10
N ALA A 85 4.34 47.27 4.05
CA ALA A 85 2.92 47.12 3.76
C ALA A 85 2.50 45.71 3.28
N VAL A 86 3.42 44.74 3.34
CA VAL A 86 3.18 43.34 2.94
C VAL A 86 3.20 42.49 4.21
N SER A 87 2.06 41.89 4.58
CA SER A 87 2.01 40.97 5.71
C SER A 87 2.83 39.71 5.40
N ALA A 88 3.48 39.10 6.41
CA ALA A 88 4.27 37.89 6.20
C ALA A 88 3.46 36.74 5.56
N GLU A 89 2.14 36.72 5.77
CA GLU A 89 1.22 35.76 5.16
C GLU A 89 1.04 35.97 3.65
N SER A 90 1.09 37.23 3.18
CA SER A 90 0.97 37.53 1.75
C SER A 90 2.21 37.15 0.92
N LEU A 91 3.38 36.94 1.56
CA LEU A 91 4.58 36.40 0.90
C LEU A 91 4.37 34.97 0.41
N TYR A 92 3.68 34.14 1.20
CA TYR A 92 3.43 32.73 0.93
C TYR A 92 2.08 32.54 0.25
N SER A 93 1.85 33.29 -0.82
CA SER A 93 0.59 33.28 -1.56
C SER A 93 0.84 33.39 -3.07
N GLY A 94 -0.19 33.04 -3.86
CA GLY A 94 -0.14 33.14 -5.32
C GLY A 94 0.42 31.91 -6.05
N TYR A 95 0.51 32.03 -7.37
CA TYR A 95 0.74 30.92 -8.30
C TYR A 95 2.08 30.18 -8.07
N ILE A 96 3.18 30.93 -7.93
CA ILE A 96 4.52 30.34 -7.75
C ILE A 96 4.59 29.57 -6.43
N TRP A 97 4.04 30.13 -5.35
CA TRP A 97 3.96 29.42 -4.07
C TRP A 97 3.13 28.14 -4.18
N GLN A 98 1.92 28.20 -4.73
CA GLN A 98 1.04 27.04 -4.88
C GLN A 98 1.70 25.90 -5.68
N ASN A 99 2.34 26.22 -6.81
CA ASN A 99 3.03 25.21 -7.60
C ASN A 99 4.32 24.71 -6.94
N THR A 100 4.99 25.54 -6.14
CA THR A 100 6.13 25.10 -5.31
C THR A 100 5.67 24.09 -4.25
N ILE A 101 4.55 24.37 -3.59
CA ILE A 101 3.96 23.43 -2.62
C ILE A 101 3.53 22.13 -3.31
N HIS A 102 2.88 22.21 -4.47
CA HIS A 102 2.50 21.02 -5.23
C HIS A 102 3.73 20.18 -5.63
N ALA A 103 4.81 20.81 -6.08
CA ALA A 103 6.07 20.13 -6.39
C ALA A 103 6.68 19.45 -5.15
N LEU A 104 6.59 20.08 -3.97
CA LEU A 104 7.07 19.49 -2.72
C LEU A 104 6.18 18.34 -2.23
N GLU A 105 4.86 18.40 -2.43
CA GLU A 105 3.96 17.29 -2.13
C GLU A 105 4.23 16.08 -3.04
N GLU A 106 4.52 16.30 -4.33
CA GLU A 106 4.96 15.23 -5.23
C GLU A 106 6.35 14.69 -4.82
N LEU A 107 7.27 15.55 -4.36
CA LEU A 107 8.58 15.14 -3.83
C LEU A 107 8.44 14.26 -2.59
N GLU A 108 7.59 14.63 -1.63
CA GLU A 108 7.26 13.83 -0.45
C GLU A 108 6.72 12.46 -0.87
N SER A 109 5.91 12.43 -1.93
CA SER A 109 5.33 11.19 -2.46
C SER A 109 6.35 10.25 -3.09
N LEU A 110 7.40 10.79 -3.72
CA LEU A 110 8.42 10.00 -4.39
C LEU A 110 9.55 9.59 -3.44
N THR A 111 9.87 10.45 -2.47
CA THR A 111 11.06 10.31 -1.62
C THR A 111 10.76 9.78 -0.22
N GLY A 112 9.50 9.81 0.21
CA GLY A 112 9.10 9.41 1.57
C GLY A 112 9.55 10.38 2.67
N ILE A 113 10.22 11.48 2.30
CA ILE A 113 10.74 12.46 3.25
C ILE A 113 9.75 13.60 3.41
N SER A 114 9.25 13.81 4.63
CA SER A 114 8.31 14.88 4.93
C SER A 114 8.97 16.26 4.94
N CYS A 115 8.44 17.20 4.17
CA CYS A 115 8.94 18.58 4.13
C CYS A 115 8.17 19.44 5.14
N SER A 116 8.84 19.83 6.22
CA SER A 116 8.28 20.73 7.23
C SER A 116 7.94 22.11 6.64
N PRO A 117 7.10 22.92 7.31
CA PRO A 117 6.81 24.28 6.88
C PRO A 117 8.07 25.14 6.65
N GLU A 118 9.11 24.94 7.46
CA GLU A 118 10.39 25.65 7.36
C GLU A 118 11.11 25.33 6.05
N ILE A 119 11.07 24.06 5.63
CA ILE A 119 11.67 23.59 4.37
C ILE A 119 10.89 24.13 3.18
N ARG A 120 9.56 24.04 3.24
CA ARG A 120 8.67 24.61 2.20
C ARG A 120 8.94 26.10 1.98
N LYS A 121 9.10 26.86 3.06
CA LYS A 121 9.50 28.27 3.01
C LYS A 121 10.90 28.46 2.44
N ALA A 122 11.89 27.70 2.90
CA ALA A 122 13.28 27.82 2.44
C ALA A 122 13.41 27.53 0.93
N VAL A 123 12.75 26.48 0.44
CA VAL A 123 12.71 26.12 -0.99
C VAL A 123 12.09 27.26 -1.81
N TRP A 124 10.95 27.80 -1.35
CA TRP A 124 10.32 28.94 -2.03
C TRP A 124 11.22 30.18 -2.05
N LEU A 125 11.94 30.48 -0.97
CA LEU A 125 12.87 31.60 -0.90
C LEU A 125 14.05 31.40 -1.85
N CYS A 126 14.64 30.20 -1.88
CA CYS A 126 15.73 29.86 -2.80
C CYS A 126 15.30 29.94 -4.26
N LEU A 127 14.10 29.44 -4.58
CA LEU A 127 13.50 29.55 -5.91
C LEU A 127 13.23 31.01 -6.29
N SER A 128 12.64 31.79 -5.38
CA SER A 128 12.36 33.21 -5.62
C SER A 128 13.64 34.01 -5.84
N TYR A 129 14.70 33.71 -5.08
CA TYR A 129 16.01 34.30 -5.29
C TYR A 129 16.58 33.90 -6.66
N ALA A 130 16.61 32.62 -6.99
CA ALA A 130 17.15 32.14 -8.27
C ALA A 130 16.41 32.73 -9.49
N LEU A 131 15.10 32.96 -9.39
CA LEU A 131 14.29 33.59 -10.44
C LEU A 131 14.57 35.09 -10.65
N HIS A 132 15.08 35.77 -9.63
CA HIS A 132 15.22 37.23 -9.60
C HIS A 132 16.66 37.71 -9.36
N ALA A 133 17.62 36.78 -9.28
CA ALA A 133 19.03 37.08 -9.13
C ALA A 133 19.53 37.93 -10.31
N PRO A 134 20.35 38.98 -10.07
CA PRO A 134 20.93 39.79 -11.14
C PRO A 134 21.89 38.97 -12.02
N GLU A 135 22.16 39.43 -13.25
CA GLU A 135 23.07 38.75 -14.19
C GLU A 135 24.54 38.67 -13.68
N GLU A 136 24.92 39.51 -12.72
CA GLU A 136 26.23 39.52 -12.05
C GLU A 136 26.25 38.74 -10.72
N ALA A 137 25.21 37.93 -10.44
CA ALA A 137 25.06 37.21 -9.18
C ALA A 137 26.13 36.13 -8.95
N LEU A 138 26.24 35.67 -7.70
CA LEU A 138 27.01 34.51 -7.21
C LEU A 138 27.31 33.45 -8.28
N ASP A 139 28.59 33.08 -8.42
CA ASP A 139 28.99 32.00 -9.31
C ASP A 139 28.44 30.64 -8.80
N PRO A 140 27.72 29.87 -9.64
CA PRO A 140 27.27 28.54 -9.27
C PRO A 140 28.42 27.62 -8.81
N GLY A 141 29.62 27.77 -9.38
CA GLY A 141 30.82 27.02 -8.99
C GLY A 141 31.31 27.35 -7.57
N GLU A 142 31.32 28.62 -7.21
CA GLU A 142 31.61 29.07 -5.84
C GLU A 142 30.60 28.48 -4.84
N LEU A 143 29.30 28.57 -5.12
CA LEU A 143 28.27 28.01 -4.25
C LEU A 143 28.38 26.50 -4.10
N GLN A 144 28.68 25.79 -5.19
CA GLN A 144 28.88 24.35 -5.17
C GLN A 144 30.04 23.98 -4.24
N THR A 145 31.18 24.67 -4.36
CA THR A 145 32.36 24.49 -3.50
C THR A 145 32.02 24.75 -2.02
N ILE A 146 31.25 25.81 -1.72
CA ILE A 146 30.83 26.11 -0.34
C ILE A 146 29.90 25.02 0.21
N SER A 147 29.07 24.41 -0.65
CA SER A 147 28.11 23.35 -0.30
C SER A 147 28.71 21.93 -0.31
N ASP A 148 30.02 21.77 -0.48
CA ASP A 148 30.65 20.44 -0.64
C ASP A 148 30.51 19.53 0.60
N TYR A 149 30.24 20.10 1.79
CA TYR A 149 29.97 19.33 3.01
C TYR A 149 28.63 18.58 2.99
N VAL A 150 27.71 18.96 2.09
CA VAL A 150 26.36 18.38 2.02
C VAL A 150 26.43 16.91 1.56
N SER A 151 25.62 16.05 2.19
CA SER A 151 25.52 14.62 1.85
C SER A 151 25.07 14.40 0.40
N ALA A 152 25.49 13.29 -0.20
CA ALA A 152 25.07 12.93 -1.55
C ALA A 152 23.54 12.76 -1.62
N LYS A 153 22.92 12.20 -0.58
CA LYS A 153 21.46 12.07 -0.43
C LYS A 153 20.74 13.41 -0.49
N ALA A 154 21.25 14.44 0.18
CA ALA A 154 20.68 15.79 0.11
C ALA A 154 20.80 16.42 -1.28
N ARG A 155 21.91 16.17 -2.00
CA ARG A 155 22.07 16.61 -3.39
C ARG A 155 21.10 15.89 -4.32
N LEU A 156 20.88 14.59 -4.13
CA LEU A 156 19.90 13.83 -4.90
C LEU A 156 18.48 14.34 -4.67
N LEU A 157 18.10 14.63 -3.42
CA LEU A 157 16.81 15.26 -3.12
C LEU A 157 16.67 16.64 -3.77
N ALA A 158 17.74 17.42 -3.80
CA ALA A 158 17.77 18.71 -4.49
C ALA A 158 17.57 18.57 -6.00
N GLU A 159 18.16 17.55 -6.64
CA GLU A 159 17.95 17.24 -8.06
C GLU A 159 16.49 16.84 -8.36
N GLU A 160 15.90 15.98 -7.52
CA GLU A 160 14.49 15.60 -7.66
C GLU A 160 13.57 16.81 -7.49
N CYS A 161 13.83 17.63 -6.48
CA CYS A 161 13.07 18.86 -6.24
C CYS A 161 13.20 19.82 -7.43
N LEU A 162 14.41 20.00 -7.95
CA LEU A 162 14.66 20.84 -9.12
C LEU A 162 13.89 20.34 -10.35
N ALA A 163 13.87 19.03 -10.61
CA ALA A 163 13.12 18.44 -11.71
C ALA A 163 11.61 18.71 -11.59
N LEU A 164 11.05 18.58 -10.38
CA LEU A 164 9.64 18.87 -10.10
C LEU A 164 9.31 20.36 -10.21
N LEU A 165 10.20 21.23 -9.74
CA LEU A 165 10.07 22.68 -9.91
C LEU A 165 10.15 23.07 -11.39
N SER A 166 10.99 22.40 -12.18
CA SER A 166 11.05 22.61 -13.62
C SER A 166 9.78 22.18 -14.35
N LYS A 167 9.13 21.13 -13.87
CA LYS A 167 7.85 20.62 -14.38
C LYS A 167 6.67 21.55 -14.05
N HIS A 168 6.59 22.03 -12.81
CA HIS A 168 5.40 22.72 -12.28
C HIS A 168 5.51 24.24 -12.20
N VAL A 169 6.72 24.81 -12.10
CA VAL A 169 6.91 26.24 -11.86
C VAL A 169 7.55 26.93 -13.06
N THR A 170 8.75 26.53 -13.48
CA THR A 170 9.50 27.21 -14.55
C THR A 170 10.42 26.29 -15.33
N ARG A 171 10.37 26.32 -16.66
CA ARG A 171 11.30 25.56 -17.51
C ARG A 171 12.67 26.25 -17.68
N GLN A 172 12.84 27.45 -17.13
CA GLN A 172 14.11 28.17 -17.20
C GLN A 172 15.18 27.43 -16.39
N PRO A 173 16.41 27.25 -16.92
CA PRO A 173 17.50 26.71 -16.13
C PRO A 173 17.88 27.69 -15.01
N LEU A 174 17.89 27.20 -13.78
CA LEU A 174 18.23 27.97 -12.58
C LEU A 174 19.47 27.35 -11.90
N PRO A 175 20.69 27.65 -12.38
CA PRO A 175 21.91 26.99 -11.91
C PRO A 175 22.21 27.25 -10.42
N LEU A 176 21.80 28.39 -9.88
CA LEU A 176 21.93 28.72 -8.45
C LEU A 176 21.07 27.84 -7.54
N LEU A 177 20.01 27.25 -8.09
CA LEU A 177 19.01 26.56 -7.27
C LEU A 177 19.52 25.22 -6.76
N GLN A 178 20.33 24.49 -7.53
CA GLN A 178 20.87 23.20 -7.11
C GLN A 178 21.70 23.26 -5.80
N PRO A 179 22.73 24.12 -5.66
CA PRO A 179 23.50 24.21 -4.42
C PRO A 179 22.66 24.73 -3.24
N LEU A 180 21.75 25.68 -3.49
CA LEU A 180 20.83 26.21 -2.47
C LEU A 180 19.88 25.13 -1.92
N LEU A 181 19.24 24.37 -2.81
CA LEU A 181 18.36 23.27 -2.42
C LEU A 181 19.15 22.16 -1.72
N SER A 182 20.37 21.87 -2.17
CA SER A 182 21.23 20.88 -1.50
C SER A 182 21.48 21.27 -0.04
N CYS A 183 21.76 22.55 0.23
CA CYS A 183 21.90 23.06 1.59
C CYS A 183 20.59 23.00 2.38
N ALA A 184 19.46 23.33 1.76
CA ALA A 184 18.14 23.26 2.40
C ALA A 184 17.77 21.83 2.80
N PHE A 185 18.11 20.84 1.97
CA PHE A 185 17.81 19.43 2.27
C PHE A 185 18.88 18.76 3.13
N HIS A 186 20.01 19.41 3.45
CA HIS A 186 21.11 18.79 4.19
C HIS A 186 20.68 18.21 5.54
N THR A 187 19.99 19.00 6.36
CA THR A 187 19.53 18.55 7.70
C THR A 187 18.43 17.50 7.58
N LEU A 188 17.62 17.58 6.53
CA LEU A 188 16.49 16.70 6.29
C LEU A 188 16.93 15.30 5.81
N ALA A 189 17.90 15.25 4.90
CA ALA A 189 18.39 14.02 4.30
C ALA A 189 19.21 13.17 5.28
N GLY A 190 19.93 13.82 6.19
CA GLY A 190 20.87 13.17 7.09
C GLY A 190 22.16 12.72 6.39
N GLU A 191 22.83 11.75 7.00
CA GLU A 191 24.03 11.12 6.46
C GLU A 191 23.73 10.23 5.26
N ASP A 192 24.76 9.93 4.47
CA ASP A 192 24.64 9.03 3.34
C ASP A 192 24.53 7.58 3.81
N ASP A 193 23.57 6.86 3.25
CA ASP A 193 23.42 5.43 3.46
C ASP A 193 24.55 4.66 2.74
N PRO A 194 25.02 3.53 3.31
CA PRO A 194 26.09 2.74 2.69
C PRO A 194 25.66 2.08 1.38
N ILE A 195 24.35 1.89 1.19
CA ILE A 195 23.75 1.24 0.02
C ILE A 195 22.62 2.12 -0.52
N GLN A 196 22.64 2.39 -1.83
CA GLN A 196 21.58 3.09 -2.53
C GLN A 196 20.77 2.08 -3.38
N GLY A 197 19.45 2.19 -3.33
CA GLY A 197 18.54 1.46 -4.20
C GLY A 197 18.18 2.27 -5.46
N ILE A 198 18.06 1.57 -6.58
CA ILE A 198 17.50 2.08 -7.84
C ILE A 198 16.44 1.11 -8.35
N ILE A 199 15.31 1.63 -8.84
CA ILE A 199 14.30 0.86 -9.54
C ILE A 199 14.21 1.33 -10.99
N VAL A 200 14.28 0.38 -11.92
CA VAL A 200 14.13 0.62 -13.36
C VAL A 200 12.97 -0.24 -13.84
N SER A 201 11.99 0.36 -14.51
CA SER A 201 10.86 -0.39 -15.04
C SER A 201 10.27 0.28 -16.26
N HIS A 202 9.75 -0.54 -17.16
CA HIS A 202 8.97 -0.12 -18.30
C HIS A 202 7.64 0.52 -17.87
N GLY A 203 7.20 1.46 -18.69
CA GLY A 203 6.00 2.25 -18.44
C GLY A 203 6.33 3.68 -18.02
N ARG A 204 5.29 4.46 -17.77
CA ARG A 204 5.43 5.90 -17.53
C ARG A 204 5.72 6.27 -16.07
N ALA A 205 5.36 5.38 -15.14
CA ALA A 205 5.40 5.66 -13.70
C ALA A 205 5.50 4.38 -12.85
N THR A 206 5.89 3.25 -13.44
CA THR A 206 5.93 1.96 -12.72
C THR A 206 7.05 1.96 -11.70
N ALA A 207 8.26 2.37 -12.09
CA ALA A 207 9.40 2.46 -11.19
C ALA A 207 9.15 3.55 -10.12
N SER A 208 8.66 4.71 -10.54
CA SER A 208 8.37 5.82 -9.62
C SER A 208 7.28 5.48 -8.61
N SER A 209 6.24 4.73 -9.02
CA SER A 209 5.18 4.27 -8.12
C SER A 209 5.71 3.28 -7.08
N ILE A 210 6.49 2.28 -7.51
CA ILE A 210 7.07 1.28 -6.60
C ILE A 210 8.05 1.95 -5.61
N ALA A 211 8.96 2.78 -6.11
CA ALA A 211 9.94 3.48 -5.29
C ALA A 211 9.26 4.44 -4.31
N GLY A 212 8.26 5.20 -4.78
CA GLY A 212 7.48 6.12 -3.94
C GLY A 212 6.82 5.39 -2.76
N ILE A 213 6.10 4.29 -3.02
CA ILE A 213 5.48 3.49 -1.96
C ILE A 213 6.53 2.93 -0.98
N ALA A 214 7.63 2.38 -1.51
CA ALA A 214 8.70 1.82 -0.68
C ALA A 214 9.32 2.88 0.24
N ASN A 215 9.66 4.04 -0.31
CA ASN A 215 10.24 5.16 0.42
C ASN A 215 9.26 5.75 1.45
N GLN A 216 7.98 5.91 1.09
CA GLN A 216 6.95 6.43 1.99
C GLN A 216 6.73 5.53 3.20
N LEU A 217 6.58 4.23 2.98
CA LEU A 217 6.27 3.29 4.07
C LEU A 217 7.47 3.04 4.98
N THR A 218 8.69 3.19 4.47
CA THR A 218 9.93 3.10 5.28
C THR A 218 10.36 4.45 5.87
N GLY A 219 9.75 5.55 5.45
CA GLY A 219 10.03 6.90 5.96
C GLY A 219 11.41 7.42 5.59
N GLY A 220 11.91 7.10 4.39
CA GLY A 220 13.22 7.56 3.94
C GLY A 220 13.44 7.38 2.44
N TYR A 221 14.41 8.12 1.90
CA TYR A 221 14.74 8.10 0.48
C TYR A 221 15.80 7.04 0.16
N TYR A 222 15.35 5.80 -0.06
CA TYR A 222 16.23 4.65 -0.31
C TYR A 222 16.26 4.22 -1.78
N PHE A 223 15.17 4.46 -2.52
CA PHE A 223 15.05 4.12 -3.93
C PHE A 223 14.91 5.34 -4.82
N LYS A 224 15.80 5.46 -5.81
CA LYS A 224 15.62 6.34 -6.98
C LYS A 224 14.95 5.56 -8.11
N ALA A 225 13.96 6.16 -8.78
CA ALA A 225 13.27 5.55 -9.90
C ALA A 225 13.74 6.08 -11.26
N PHE A 226 13.79 5.18 -12.25
CA PHE A 226 13.93 5.48 -13.67
C PHE A 226 12.84 4.74 -14.46
N ASP A 227 11.87 5.50 -14.97
CA ASP A 227 10.79 4.97 -15.80
C ASP A 227 11.19 4.92 -17.27
N MET A 228 11.03 3.77 -17.91
CA MET A 228 11.28 3.57 -19.34
C MET A 228 9.98 3.75 -20.13
N ALA A 229 9.72 4.97 -20.59
CA ALA A 229 8.63 5.21 -21.53
C ALA A 229 8.85 4.40 -22.81
N ASN A 230 7.76 4.01 -23.51
CA ASN A 230 7.83 3.09 -24.67
C ASN A 230 8.79 3.49 -25.82
N ALA A 231 9.25 4.74 -25.86
CA ALA A 231 10.20 5.24 -26.86
C ALA A 231 11.66 5.25 -26.37
N THR A 232 11.91 5.03 -25.08
CA THR A 232 13.23 5.09 -24.44
C THR A 232 13.97 3.79 -24.68
N SER A 233 15.20 3.87 -25.18
CA SER A 233 16.05 2.70 -25.38
C SER A 233 16.75 2.26 -24.10
N THR A 234 17.14 0.97 -24.00
CA THR A 234 17.95 0.46 -22.87
C THR A 234 19.25 1.25 -22.71
N ARG A 235 19.86 1.68 -23.82
CA ARG A 235 21.10 2.45 -23.81
C ARG A 235 20.93 3.83 -23.19
N GLU A 236 19.84 4.54 -23.51
CA GLU A 236 19.52 5.82 -22.87
C GLU A 236 19.38 5.67 -21.35
N ILE A 237 18.76 4.58 -20.89
CA ILE A 237 18.63 4.29 -19.45
C ILE A 237 19.99 3.98 -18.82
N ILE A 238 20.83 3.21 -19.48
CA ILE A 238 22.20 2.94 -19.01
C ILE A 238 22.98 4.25 -18.88
N ASP A 239 22.89 5.16 -19.85
CA ASP A 239 23.56 6.46 -19.79
C ASP A 239 23.05 7.30 -18.60
N LEU A 240 21.74 7.30 -18.34
CA LEU A 240 21.14 7.97 -17.18
C LEU A 240 21.59 7.34 -15.85
N LEU A 241 21.68 6.01 -15.79
CA LEU A 241 22.18 5.29 -14.63
C LEU A 241 23.66 5.58 -14.38
N ILE A 242 24.52 5.57 -15.41
CA ILE A 242 25.95 5.93 -15.28
C ILE A 242 26.09 7.37 -14.78
N ALA A 243 25.30 8.29 -15.34
CA ALA A 243 25.30 9.68 -14.90
C ALA A 243 24.89 9.79 -13.42
N HIS A 244 23.93 9.00 -12.95
CA HIS A 244 23.54 8.96 -11.54
C HIS A 244 24.60 8.32 -10.64
N VAL A 245 25.18 7.18 -11.05
CA VAL A 245 26.22 6.47 -10.30
C VAL A 245 27.47 7.34 -10.09
N SER A 246 27.83 8.16 -11.08
CA SER A 246 28.98 9.08 -10.94
C SER A 246 28.78 10.16 -9.87
N ARG A 247 27.54 10.41 -9.42
CA ARG A 247 27.21 11.36 -8.34
C ARG A 247 27.19 10.72 -6.95
N LEU A 248 27.20 9.39 -6.87
CA LEU A 248 27.23 8.67 -5.60
C LEU A 248 28.61 8.74 -4.94
N LYS A 249 28.65 8.59 -3.62
CA LYS A 249 29.92 8.49 -2.89
C LYS A 249 30.72 7.27 -3.36
N GLN A 250 32.03 7.45 -3.51
CA GLN A 250 32.92 6.33 -3.83
C GLN A 250 32.83 5.23 -2.76
N GLY A 251 32.72 3.98 -3.20
CA GLY A 251 32.58 2.81 -2.33
C GLY A 251 31.15 2.52 -1.84
N ALA A 252 30.15 3.34 -2.20
CA ALA A 252 28.75 3.03 -1.90
C ALA A 252 28.30 1.76 -2.65
N GLY A 253 27.53 0.91 -1.96
CA GLY A 253 26.86 -0.24 -2.57
C GLY A 253 25.65 0.21 -3.39
N LEU A 254 25.35 -0.53 -4.44
CA LEU A 254 24.25 -0.23 -5.35
C LEU A 254 23.37 -1.47 -5.55
N ILE A 255 22.06 -1.32 -5.31
CA ILE A 255 21.05 -2.33 -5.62
C ILE A 255 20.17 -1.79 -6.74
N ILE A 256 20.11 -2.51 -7.87
CA ILE A 256 19.23 -2.17 -8.99
C ILE A 256 18.13 -3.23 -9.12
N LEU A 257 16.89 -2.81 -9.01
CA LEU A 257 15.71 -3.65 -9.20
C LEU A 257 15.11 -3.37 -10.58
N VAL A 258 14.93 -4.42 -11.39
CA VAL A 258 14.40 -4.32 -12.75
C VAL A 258 13.12 -5.15 -12.92
N ASP A 259 12.21 -4.73 -13.78
CA ASP A 259 10.96 -5.46 -14.02
C ASP A 259 11.14 -6.68 -14.93
N MET A 260 11.63 -6.47 -16.15
CA MET A 260 11.81 -7.48 -17.19
C MET A 260 12.96 -7.10 -18.13
N GLY A 261 13.69 -8.10 -18.64
CA GLY A 261 14.77 -7.90 -19.62
C GLY A 261 15.92 -7.01 -19.13
N SER A 262 16.92 -6.79 -19.98
CA SER A 262 18.08 -5.89 -19.79
C SER A 262 19.02 -6.11 -18.58
N LEU A 263 18.73 -7.05 -17.67
CA LEU A 263 19.56 -7.30 -16.49
C LEU A 263 21.04 -7.50 -16.83
N LYS A 264 21.32 -8.31 -17.86
CA LYS A 264 22.69 -8.58 -18.29
C LYS A 264 23.39 -7.33 -18.82
N GLU A 265 22.71 -6.55 -19.66
CA GLU A 265 23.26 -5.32 -20.26
C GLU A 265 23.51 -4.24 -19.20
N ILE A 266 22.52 -3.98 -18.34
CA ILE A 266 22.65 -3.01 -17.24
C ILE A 266 23.78 -3.44 -16.30
N TYR A 267 23.84 -4.72 -15.93
CA TYR A 267 24.91 -5.23 -15.07
C TYR A 267 26.29 -5.08 -15.71
N GLU A 268 26.45 -5.44 -16.99
CA GLU A 268 27.73 -5.40 -17.69
C GLU A 268 28.27 -3.97 -17.89
N GLU A 269 27.41 -2.98 -18.09
CA GLU A 269 27.80 -1.58 -18.28
C GLU A 269 28.01 -0.85 -16.95
N ILE A 270 27.13 -1.04 -15.96
CA ILE A 270 27.21 -0.32 -14.68
C ILE A 270 28.41 -0.77 -13.85
N LYS A 271 28.76 -2.06 -13.88
CA LYS A 271 29.93 -2.58 -13.14
C LYS A 271 31.25 -1.91 -13.54
N LEU A 272 31.35 -1.34 -14.74
CA LEU A 272 32.55 -0.65 -15.23
C LEU A 272 32.71 0.76 -14.64
N HIS A 273 31.62 1.34 -14.12
CA HIS A 273 31.57 2.71 -13.63
C HIS A 273 31.43 2.78 -12.09
N LEU A 274 31.07 1.67 -11.44
CA LEU A 274 30.91 1.57 -10.00
C LEU A 274 32.20 1.09 -9.32
N HIS A 275 32.60 1.76 -8.26
CA HIS A 275 33.76 1.43 -7.42
C HIS A 275 33.35 0.79 -6.08
N GLY A 276 32.22 0.07 -6.08
CA GLY A 276 31.57 -0.52 -4.91
C GLY A 276 30.81 -1.80 -5.30
N GLU A 277 30.03 -2.33 -4.37
CA GLU A 277 29.26 -3.57 -4.59
C GLU A 277 28.02 -3.31 -5.45
N LEU A 278 27.73 -4.23 -6.39
CA LEU A 278 26.57 -4.14 -7.26
C LEU A 278 25.71 -5.40 -7.14
N LEU A 279 24.43 -5.21 -6.84
CA LEU A 279 23.40 -6.24 -6.90
C LEU A 279 22.33 -5.83 -7.91
N VAL A 280 22.00 -6.71 -8.85
CA VAL A 280 20.91 -6.50 -9.81
C VAL A 280 19.91 -7.63 -9.67
N ILE A 281 18.64 -7.30 -9.42
CA ILE A 281 17.55 -8.25 -9.19
C ILE A 281 16.43 -7.98 -10.19
N ASN A 282 15.93 -9.04 -10.84
CA ASN A 282 14.80 -8.95 -11.76
C ASN A 282 13.46 -9.20 -11.05
N ASN A 283 12.37 -8.97 -11.79
CA ASN A 283 11.00 -9.19 -11.33
C ASN A 283 10.64 -8.32 -10.11
N VAL A 284 11.02 -7.03 -10.16
CA VAL A 284 10.70 -6.09 -9.08
C VAL A 284 9.20 -6.07 -8.78
N SER A 285 8.88 -6.08 -7.50
CA SER A 285 7.54 -5.89 -6.97
C SER A 285 7.59 -4.91 -5.80
N THR A 286 6.45 -4.33 -5.43
CA THR A 286 6.36 -3.44 -4.27
C THR A 286 6.80 -4.13 -2.97
N ALA A 287 6.47 -5.42 -2.80
CA ALA A 287 6.90 -6.18 -1.62
C ALA A 287 8.42 -6.33 -1.54
N MET A 288 9.08 -6.63 -2.67
CA MET A 288 10.54 -6.69 -2.76
C MET A 288 11.19 -5.35 -2.46
N ALA A 289 10.69 -4.27 -3.07
CA ALA A 289 11.22 -2.93 -2.83
C ALA A 289 11.08 -2.50 -1.36
N LEU A 290 9.94 -2.80 -0.72
CA LEU A 290 9.74 -2.52 0.71
C LEU A 290 10.69 -3.28 1.61
N ASP A 291 10.85 -4.59 1.37
CA ASP A 291 11.74 -5.45 2.15
C ASP A 291 13.20 -5.03 2.01
N ILE A 292 13.66 -4.69 0.80
CA ILE A 292 15.01 -4.19 0.58
C ILE A 292 15.20 -2.79 1.19
N ALA A 293 14.22 -1.89 1.08
CA ALA A 293 14.27 -0.57 1.71
C ALA A 293 14.42 -0.69 3.23
N ALA A 294 13.65 -1.57 3.87
CA ALA A 294 13.75 -1.82 5.31
C ALA A 294 15.14 -2.35 5.70
N LYS A 295 15.74 -3.24 4.90
CA LYS A 295 17.10 -3.76 5.14
C LYS A 295 18.19 -2.70 4.96
N ILE A 296 18.04 -1.80 4.00
CA ILE A 296 18.92 -0.64 3.83
C ILE A 296 18.79 0.29 5.04
N GLN A 297 17.56 0.57 5.48
CA GLN A 297 17.26 1.37 6.67
C GLN A 297 17.90 0.78 7.95
N ASP A 298 17.87 -0.54 8.10
CA ASP A 298 18.51 -1.28 9.20
C ASP A 298 20.04 -1.39 9.06
N LYS A 299 20.62 -0.79 8.00
CA LYS A 299 22.06 -0.77 7.71
C LYS A 299 22.69 -2.16 7.61
N LEU A 300 21.95 -3.12 7.05
CA LEU A 300 22.50 -4.45 6.77
C LEU A 300 23.59 -4.38 5.68
N SER A 301 24.56 -5.30 5.74
CA SER A 301 25.58 -5.41 4.71
C SER A 301 25.00 -5.96 3.40
N MET A 302 25.68 -5.70 2.29
CA MET A 302 25.25 -6.20 0.97
C MET A 302 25.13 -7.73 0.97
N GLU A 303 26.05 -8.44 1.61
CA GLU A 303 26.03 -9.91 1.69
C GLU A 303 24.79 -10.43 2.42
N ALA A 304 24.40 -9.78 3.52
CA ALA A 304 23.19 -10.16 4.27
C ALA A 304 21.92 -9.93 3.43
N ILE A 305 21.87 -8.84 2.66
CA ILE A 305 20.76 -8.57 1.75
C ILE A 305 20.70 -9.65 0.66
N ILE A 306 21.83 -9.99 0.03
CA ILE A 306 21.91 -11.03 -1.01
C ILE A 306 21.42 -12.39 -0.52
N GLU A 307 21.87 -12.82 0.65
CA GLU A 307 21.45 -14.12 1.21
C GLU A 307 19.96 -14.13 1.54
N SER A 308 19.43 -13.01 2.06
CA SER A 308 17.99 -12.90 2.37
C SER A 308 17.08 -12.82 1.14
N ALA A 309 17.58 -12.37 -0.02
CA ALA A 309 16.78 -12.20 -1.22
C ALA A 309 16.49 -13.52 -1.96
N LYS A 310 17.32 -14.56 -1.74
CA LYS A 310 17.18 -15.86 -2.40
C LYS A 310 15.93 -16.59 -1.88
N GLY A 311 14.93 -16.75 -2.74
CA GLY A 311 13.69 -17.47 -2.41
C GLY A 311 12.69 -16.71 -1.54
N ALA A 312 12.94 -15.43 -1.24
CA ALA A 312 12.04 -14.64 -0.39
C ALA A 312 10.75 -14.16 -1.08
N TYR A 313 10.73 -14.13 -2.41
CA TYR A 313 9.66 -13.52 -3.20
C TYR A 313 8.93 -14.55 -4.09
N GLU A 314 8.59 -15.71 -3.51
CA GLU A 314 7.81 -16.72 -4.22
C GLU A 314 6.39 -16.26 -4.53
N VAL A 315 5.87 -16.66 -5.69
CA VAL A 315 4.52 -16.34 -6.11
C VAL A 315 3.52 -17.24 -5.38
N GLU A 316 2.76 -16.68 -4.45
CA GLU A 316 1.60 -17.37 -3.89
C GLU A 316 0.49 -17.44 -4.95
N THR A 317 0.08 -18.66 -5.32
CA THR A 317 -1.03 -18.87 -6.26
C THR A 317 -2.22 -19.45 -5.52
N ARG A 318 -3.39 -18.82 -5.67
CA ARG A 318 -4.66 -19.35 -5.20
C ARG A 318 -5.57 -19.55 -6.41
N TYR A 319 -5.92 -20.80 -6.66
CA TYR A 319 -6.84 -21.18 -7.72
C TYR A 319 -8.17 -21.61 -7.11
N TYR A 320 -9.26 -20.95 -7.51
CA TYR A 320 -10.61 -21.33 -7.12
C TYR A 320 -11.39 -21.67 -8.39
N ALA A 321 -11.64 -22.96 -8.61
CA ALA A 321 -12.37 -23.45 -9.78
C ALA A 321 -13.89 -23.24 -9.70
N GLY A 322 -14.42 -22.83 -8.54
CA GLY A 322 -15.84 -22.99 -8.24
C GLY A 322 -16.23 -24.47 -8.13
N VAL A 323 -17.33 -24.76 -7.45
CA VAL A 323 -17.86 -26.13 -7.35
C VAL A 323 -18.50 -26.49 -8.68
N LEU A 324 -18.05 -27.58 -9.31
CA LEU A 324 -18.70 -28.12 -10.52
C LEU A 324 -20.18 -28.42 -10.20
N PRO A 325 -21.14 -28.02 -11.05
CA PRO A 325 -22.53 -28.39 -10.84
C PRO A 325 -22.68 -29.91 -11.04
N GLY A 326 -22.90 -30.67 -9.96
CA GLY A 326 -23.46 -32.02 -10.11
C GLY A 326 -23.11 -33.11 -9.09
N ASN A 327 -22.09 -32.97 -8.24
CA ASN A 327 -21.64 -34.09 -7.41
C ASN A 327 -21.13 -33.66 -6.03
N LYS A 328 -22.02 -33.21 -5.14
CA LYS A 328 -21.63 -32.79 -3.78
C LYS A 328 -22.51 -33.36 -2.67
N ILE A 329 -21.92 -33.50 -1.49
CA ILE A 329 -22.60 -33.80 -0.23
C ILE A 329 -22.51 -32.56 0.65
N ILE A 330 -23.64 -32.11 1.19
CA ILE A 330 -23.67 -30.96 2.11
C ILE A 330 -23.82 -31.50 3.53
N ILE A 331 -22.95 -31.06 4.44
CA ILE A 331 -23.02 -31.38 5.86
C ILE A 331 -23.37 -30.12 6.64
N SER A 332 -24.43 -30.18 7.45
CA SER A 332 -24.91 -29.03 8.21
C SER A 332 -25.13 -29.33 9.69
N CYS A 333 -24.76 -28.37 10.53
CA CYS A 333 -24.89 -28.43 11.98
C CYS A 333 -25.28 -27.05 12.54
N ILE A 334 -26.03 -27.03 13.65
CA ILE A 334 -26.42 -25.79 14.35
C ILE A 334 -25.21 -25.15 15.04
N SER A 335 -24.28 -25.94 15.58
CA SER A 335 -23.21 -25.46 16.47
C SER A 335 -22.01 -24.82 15.77
N GLY A 336 -22.15 -24.39 14.52
CA GLY A 336 -21.04 -23.89 13.71
C GLY A 336 -20.06 -24.99 13.25
N GLU A 337 -18.93 -24.55 12.68
CA GLU A 337 -18.02 -25.35 11.83
C GLU A 337 -17.35 -26.57 12.48
N GLY A 338 -17.36 -26.72 13.81
CA GLY A 338 -16.55 -27.73 14.51
C GLY A 338 -16.94 -29.19 14.20
N ILE A 339 -18.18 -29.58 14.53
CA ILE A 339 -18.66 -30.95 14.34
C ILE A 339 -18.86 -31.27 12.85
N SER A 340 -19.34 -30.30 12.06
CA SER A 340 -19.55 -30.46 10.62
C SER A 340 -18.25 -30.74 9.87
N ARG A 341 -17.12 -30.10 10.25
CA ARG A 341 -15.78 -30.43 9.72
C ARG A 341 -15.34 -31.85 10.08
N LYS A 342 -15.57 -32.29 11.32
CA LYS A 342 -15.20 -33.66 11.73
C LYS A 342 -16.02 -34.73 11.02
N LEU A 343 -17.32 -34.47 10.85
CA LEU A 343 -18.18 -35.37 10.09
C LEU A 343 -17.76 -35.40 8.61
N LYS A 344 -17.36 -34.26 8.04
CA LYS A 344 -16.72 -34.19 6.72
C LYS A 344 -15.46 -35.05 6.65
N ASP A 345 -14.53 -34.93 7.60
CA ASP A 345 -13.29 -35.72 7.64
C ASP A 345 -13.55 -37.24 7.71
N ILE A 346 -14.62 -37.66 8.39
CA ILE A 346 -15.03 -39.07 8.45
C ILE A 346 -15.58 -39.50 7.09
N VAL A 347 -16.63 -38.84 6.59
CA VAL A 347 -17.30 -39.22 5.35
C VAL A 347 -16.32 -39.22 4.18
N GLN A 348 -15.44 -38.21 4.09
CA GLN A 348 -14.46 -38.07 3.01
C GLN A 348 -13.50 -39.25 2.90
N ARG A 349 -13.14 -39.91 4.01
CA ARG A 349 -12.22 -41.06 4.01
C ARG A 349 -12.82 -42.33 3.39
N PHE A 350 -14.13 -42.42 3.27
CA PHE A 350 -14.83 -43.64 2.81
C PHE A 350 -15.54 -43.46 1.46
N LEU A 351 -15.43 -42.29 0.82
CA LEU A 351 -15.99 -42.03 -0.51
C LEU A 351 -15.27 -42.83 -1.60
N ALA A 352 -16.03 -43.40 -2.53
CA ALA A 352 -15.50 -44.20 -3.66
C ALA A 352 -14.97 -43.36 -4.82
N GLN A 353 -15.39 -42.09 -4.94
CA GLN A 353 -15.08 -41.23 -6.08
C GLN A 353 -14.35 -39.98 -5.59
N GLU A 354 -13.20 -39.65 -6.21
CA GLU A 354 -12.48 -38.40 -5.97
C GLU A 354 -13.24 -37.15 -6.45
N GLU A 355 -14.32 -37.34 -7.23
CA GLU A 355 -15.13 -36.27 -7.82
C GLU A 355 -16.34 -35.82 -6.97
N ILE A 356 -16.50 -36.32 -5.74
CA ILE A 356 -17.58 -35.92 -4.83
C ILE A 356 -17.08 -34.87 -3.83
N ASP A 357 -17.54 -33.63 -3.96
CA ASP A 357 -17.19 -32.55 -3.04
C ASP A 357 -18.03 -32.61 -1.75
N ILE A 358 -17.38 -32.54 -0.57
CA ILE A 358 -18.08 -32.36 0.70
C ILE A 358 -17.98 -30.91 1.17
N ILE A 359 -19.14 -30.26 1.30
CA ILE A 359 -19.27 -28.86 1.71
C ILE A 359 -19.93 -28.79 3.09
N THR A 360 -19.32 -28.05 4.00
CA THR A 360 -19.95 -27.71 5.29
C THR A 360 -20.74 -26.42 5.15
N MET A 361 -21.97 -26.38 5.65
CA MET A 361 -22.85 -25.21 5.58
C MET A 361 -23.56 -25.00 6.92
N GLU A 362 -23.68 -23.75 7.35
CA GLU A 362 -24.44 -23.41 8.56
C GLU A 362 -25.92 -23.76 8.40
N TYR A 363 -26.57 -24.15 9.50
CA TYR A 363 -27.96 -24.60 9.48
C TYR A 363 -28.93 -23.55 8.94
N ASP A 364 -28.82 -22.29 9.40
CA ASP A 364 -29.72 -21.22 8.98
C ASP A 364 -29.54 -20.87 7.50
N ASP A 365 -28.29 -20.88 7.01
CA ASP A 365 -27.96 -20.63 5.61
C ASP A 365 -28.49 -21.76 4.70
N LEU A 366 -28.30 -23.03 5.11
CA LEU A 366 -28.86 -24.17 4.40
C LEU A 366 -30.39 -24.14 4.38
N LYS A 367 -31.03 -23.85 5.52
CA LYS A 367 -32.48 -23.75 5.63
C LYS A 367 -33.03 -22.64 4.74
N TRP A 368 -32.38 -21.48 4.71
CA TRP A 368 -32.75 -20.38 3.84
C TRP A 368 -32.63 -20.78 2.35
N LYS A 369 -31.52 -21.40 1.96
CA LYS A 369 -31.28 -21.86 0.58
C LYS A 369 -32.29 -22.91 0.13
N ILE A 370 -32.66 -23.84 1.01
CA ILE A 370 -33.68 -24.85 0.72
C ILE A 370 -35.04 -24.17 0.46
N ALA A 371 -35.43 -23.24 1.33
CA ALA A 371 -36.71 -22.53 1.22
C ALA A 371 -36.84 -21.66 -0.05
N HIS A 372 -35.71 -21.18 -0.58
CA HIS A 372 -35.67 -20.33 -1.78
C HIS A 372 -35.23 -21.06 -3.06
N ALA A 373 -35.07 -22.38 -3.01
CA ALA A 373 -34.57 -23.19 -4.13
C ALA A 373 -33.28 -22.60 -4.76
N ASP A 374 -32.33 -22.24 -3.90
CA ASP A 374 -31.10 -21.56 -4.30
C ASP A 374 -30.27 -22.42 -5.28
N PRO A 375 -29.81 -21.86 -6.42
CA PRO A 375 -28.95 -22.58 -7.37
C PRO A 375 -27.68 -23.18 -6.76
N ALA A 376 -27.20 -22.66 -5.62
CA ALA A 376 -26.09 -23.21 -4.86
C ALA A 376 -26.34 -24.64 -4.34
N LEU A 377 -27.59 -25.11 -4.28
CA LEU A 377 -27.94 -26.48 -3.92
C LEU A 377 -28.00 -27.43 -5.13
N ASN A 378 -27.89 -26.91 -6.36
CA ASN A 378 -27.91 -27.74 -7.56
C ASN A 378 -26.76 -28.75 -7.55
N GLY A 379 -27.07 -30.00 -7.93
CA GLY A 379 -26.09 -31.11 -7.94
C GLY A 379 -25.76 -31.69 -6.56
N THR A 380 -26.50 -31.34 -5.51
CA THR A 380 -26.37 -31.98 -4.20
C THR A 380 -27.01 -33.37 -4.23
N ARG A 381 -26.21 -34.41 -3.95
CA ARG A 381 -26.67 -35.81 -3.92
C ARG A 381 -27.25 -36.21 -2.57
N LEU A 382 -26.71 -35.65 -1.49
CA LEU A 382 -27.09 -35.97 -0.13
C LEU A 382 -26.84 -34.76 0.78
N ILE A 383 -27.76 -34.50 1.69
CA ILE A 383 -27.58 -33.58 2.81
C ILE A 383 -27.51 -34.42 4.09
N ILE A 384 -26.46 -34.21 4.89
CA ILE A 384 -26.32 -34.82 6.22
C ILE A 384 -26.49 -33.73 7.27
N THR A 385 -27.43 -33.90 8.19
CA THR A 385 -27.71 -32.90 9.23
C THR A 385 -27.63 -33.48 10.63
N THR A 386 -27.19 -32.69 11.61
CA THR A 386 -27.28 -33.08 13.04
C THR A 386 -28.66 -32.82 13.65
N THR A 387 -29.48 -32.01 12.96
CA THR A 387 -30.79 -31.54 13.39
C THR A 387 -31.80 -31.81 12.28
N ASP A 388 -33.04 -32.10 12.64
CA ASP A 388 -34.14 -32.30 11.68
C ASP A 388 -34.33 -31.09 10.77
N LEU A 389 -34.41 -31.37 9.47
CA LEU A 389 -34.60 -30.40 8.40
C LEU A 389 -35.39 -31.07 7.27
N GLU A 390 -36.31 -30.34 6.65
CA GLU A 390 -37.08 -30.84 5.52
C GLU A 390 -36.58 -30.20 4.22
N ALA A 391 -35.93 -31.00 3.38
CA ALA A 391 -35.39 -30.53 2.12
C ALA A 391 -36.32 -30.77 0.92
N GLY A 392 -37.33 -31.64 1.04
CA GLY A 392 -38.37 -31.93 0.04
C GLY A 392 -37.88 -32.58 -1.27
N TYR A 393 -36.92 -31.96 -1.95
CA TYR A 393 -36.42 -32.32 -3.28
C TYR A 393 -34.97 -32.87 -3.28
N ILE A 394 -34.26 -32.82 -2.14
CA ILE A 394 -32.91 -33.39 -1.98
C ILE A 394 -32.94 -34.49 -0.90
N PRO A 395 -32.31 -35.66 -1.11
CA PRO A 395 -32.17 -36.67 -0.07
C PRO A 395 -31.50 -36.09 1.17
N LEU A 396 -32.14 -36.24 2.31
CA LEU A 396 -31.66 -35.75 3.60
C LEU A 396 -31.58 -36.90 4.60
N LEU A 397 -30.45 -36.98 5.27
CA LEU A 397 -30.14 -37.99 6.28
C LEU A 397 -29.70 -37.30 7.57
N SER A 398 -30.43 -37.51 8.66
CA SER A 398 -29.95 -37.04 9.95
C SER A 398 -28.86 -37.97 10.48
N VAL A 399 -27.93 -37.43 11.28
CA VAL A 399 -26.94 -38.24 11.99
C VAL A 399 -27.61 -39.27 12.90
N GLU A 400 -28.76 -38.93 13.49
CA GLU A 400 -29.55 -39.86 14.28
C GLU A 400 -30.01 -41.07 13.47
N GLN A 401 -30.53 -40.84 12.25
CA GLN A 401 -30.91 -41.89 11.33
C GLN A 401 -29.70 -42.70 10.87
N LEU A 402 -28.56 -42.06 10.62
CA LEU A 402 -27.31 -42.73 10.27
C LEU A 402 -26.85 -43.72 11.35
N ILE A 403 -27.13 -43.44 12.63
CA ILE A 403 -26.78 -44.29 13.77
C ILE A 403 -27.83 -45.39 14.02
N LYS A 404 -29.13 -45.08 13.88
CA LYS A 404 -30.22 -45.99 14.24
C LYS A 404 -30.62 -46.98 13.13
N GLU A 405 -30.46 -46.58 11.88
CA GLU A 405 -31.02 -47.31 10.74
C GLU A 405 -30.12 -48.47 10.29
N LYS A 406 -30.70 -49.51 9.67
CA LYS A 406 -29.93 -50.66 9.20
C LYS A 406 -29.03 -50.26 8.03
N THR A 407 -27.77 -50.72 8.04
CA THR A 407 -26.77 -50.46 6.98
C THR A 407 -27.28 -50.74 5.56
N ARG A 408 -28.11 -51.79 5.38
CA ARG A 408 -28.70 -52.13 4.08
C ARG A 408 -29.65 -51.06 3.55
N VAL A 409 -30.40 -50.41 4.43
CA VAL A 409 -31.34 -49.32 4.10
C VAL A 409 -30.56 -48.06 3.77
N LEU A 410 -29.59 -47.71 4.61
CA LEU A 410 -28.68 -46.57 4.39
C LEU A 410 -27.93 -46.67 3.06
N LYS A 411 -27.41 -47.86 2.73
CA LYS A 411 -26.73 -48.11 1.44
C LYS A 411 -27.64 -47.93 0.24
N ARG A 412 -28.89 -48.39 0.33
CA ARG A 412 -29.86 -48.33 -0.77
C ARG A 412 -30.38 -46.91 -1.00
N ASP A 413 -30.74 -46.23 0.08
CA ASP A 413 -31.54 -45.00 0.03
C ASP A 413 -30.67 -43.73 -0.02
N TYR A 414 -29.45 -43.77 0.55
CA TYR A 414 -28.61 -42.58 0.68
C TYR A 414 -27.21 -42.74 0.08
N PHE A 415 -26.54 -43.88 0.28
CA PHE A 415 -25.13 -44.08 -0.10
C PHE A 415 -24.90 -44.92 -1.37
N ASN A 416 -25.92 -45.10 -2.21
CA ASN A 416 -25.82 -45.97 -3.36
C ASN A 416 -24.78 -45.44 -4.38
N GLY A 417 -23.70 -46.20 -4.57
CA GLY A 417 -22.59 -45.83 -5.45
C GLY A 417 -21.80 -44.60 -5.00
N LEU A 418 -21.90 -44.18 -3.73
CA LEU A 418 -21.15 -43.06 -3.16
C LEU A 418 -19.90 -43.51 -2.38
N LEU A 419 -19.95 -44.67 -1.73
CA LEU A 419 -18.89 -45.17 -0.85
C LEU A 419 -18.12 -46.34 -1.47
N MET A 420 -16.88 -46.53 -1.01
CA MET A 420 -16.06 -47.72 -1.34
C MET A 420 -16.80 -49.01 -0.95
N GLU A 421 -16.58 -50.10 -1.68
CA GLU A 421 -17.18 -51.40 -1.32
C GLU A 421 -16.75 -51.81 0.10
N GLY A 422 -17.73 -52.04 0.97
CA GLY A 422 -17.49 -52.34 2.39
C GLY A 422 -17.12 -51.14 3.27
N GLY A 423 -17.08 -49.92 2.74
CA GLY A 423 -16.71 -48.71 3.49
C GLY A 423 -17.82 -48.13 4.38
N LEU A 424 -19.07 -48.56 4.23
CA LEU A 424 -20.21 -48.00 4.96
C LEU A 424 -20.25 -48.41 6.44
N GLU A 425 -20.01 -49.69 6.77
CA GLU A 425 -19.96 -50.10 8.19
C GLU A 425 -18.85 -49.38 8.97
N PRO A 426 -17.58 -49.34 8.50
CA PRO A 426 -16.52 -48.60 9.20
C PRO A 426 -16.79 -47.09 9.33
N MET A 427 -17.40 -46.48 8.31
CA MET A 427 -17.79 -45.07 8.37
C MET A 427 -18.82 -44.83 9.48
N ILE A 428 -19.86 -45.66 9.55
CA ILE A 428 -20.89 -45.55 10.60
C ILE A 428 -20.26 -45.73 11.98
N ASP A 429 -19.36 -46.70 12.16
CA ASP A 429 -18.67 -46.92 13.44
C ASP A 429 -17.87 -45.68 13.88
N GLU A 430 -17.19 -45.00 12.95
CA GLU A 430 -16.49 -43.75 13.24
C GLU A 430 -17.44 -42.59 13.56
N VAL A 431 -18.58 -42.51 12.89
CA VAL A 431 -19.61 -41.51 13.21
C VAL A 431 -20.23 -41.80 14.58
N VAL A 432 -20.57 -43.06 14.88
CA VAL A 432 -21.04 -43.46 16.21
C VAL A 432 -20.02 -43.07 17.26
N LYS A 433 -18.73 -43.36 17.04
CA LYS A 433 -17.67 -42.95 17.95
C LYS A 433 -17.62 -41.42 18.12
N LEU A 434 -17.81 -40.63 17.05
CA LEU A 434 -17.88 -39.16 17.14
C LEU A 434 -19.01 -38.69 18.06
N PHE A 435 -20.15 -39.39 18.07
CA PHE A 435 -21.32 -39.11 18.91
C PHE A 435 -21.45 -40.09 20.09
N THR A 436 -20.34 -40.45 20.75
CA THR A 436 -20.35 -41.22 22.00
C THR A 436 -19.56 -40.51 23.08
N VAL A 437 -19.92 -40.77 24.35
CA VAL A 437 -19.24 -40.21 25.54
C VAL A 437 -17.74 -40.54 25.53
N GLU A 438 -17.37 -41.77 25.18
CA GLU A 438 -15.97 -42.22 25.06
C GLU A 438 -15.20 -41.45 23.96
N GLY A 439 -15.88 -41.14 22.84
CA GLY A 439 -15.32 -40.31 21.78
C GLY A 439 -15.09 -38.86 22.18
N VAL A 440 -15.98 -38.28 22.99
CA VAL A 440 -15.81 -36.93 23.59
C VAL A 440 -14.63 -36.93 24.55
N ALA A 441 -14.58 -37.92 25.44
CA ALA A 441 -13.54 -38.09 26.45
C ALA A 441 -12.13 -38.14 25.85
N SER A 442 -11.97 -38.88 24.74
CA SER A 442 -10.68 -39.06 24.05
C SER A 442 -10.08 -37.78 23.44
N ARG A 443 -10.83 -36.67 23.42
CA ARG A 443 -10.45 -35.41 22.78
C ARG A 443 -10.21 -34.26 23.76
N LEU A 444 -10.51 -34.46 25.04
CA LEU A 444 -10.19 -33.51 26.11
C LEU A 444 -8.69 -33.61 26.44
N ASN A 445 -7.83 -33.10 25.55
CA ASN A 445 -6.37 -33.28 25.62
C ASN A 445 -5.72 -32.68 26.89
N PHE A 446 -6.38 -31.72 27.55
CA PHE A 446 -5.83 -30.99 28.71
C PHE A 446 -6.69 -31.10 29.98
N LEU A 447 -7.89 -31.70 29.89
CA LEU A 447 -8.84 -31.79 31.00
C LEU A 447 -9.00 -33.26 31.38
N ASN A 448 -9.22 -33.54 32.67
CA ASN A 448 -9.55 -34.90 33.09
C ASN A 448 -10.95 -35.24 32.56
N PRO A 449 -11.07 -36.15 31.57
CA PRO A 449 -12.34 -36.38 30.90
C PRO A 449 -13.42 -36.91 31.86
N VAL A 450 -13.03 -37.67 32.89
CA VAL A 450 -13.98 -38.18 33.90
C VAL A 450 -14.64 -37.03 34.66
N VAL A 451 -13.84 -36.05 35.08
CA VAL A 451 -14.34 -34.89 35.85
C VAL A 451 -15.23 -34.00 34.98
N ILE A 452 -14.82 -33.71 33.74
CA ILE A 452 -15.63 -32.90 32.82
C ILE A 452 -16.94 -33.62 32.49
N ILE A 453 -16.91 -34.95 32.34
CA ILE A 453 -18.10 -35.72 32.04
C ILE A 453 -19.14 -35.58 33.15
N ASP A 454 -18.71 -35.71 34.41
CA ASP A 454 -19.59 -35.61 35.58
C ASP A 454 -20.18 -34.19 35.72
N GLU A 455 -19.38 -33.14 35.47
CA GLU A 455 -19.82 -31.74 35.52
C GLU A 455 -20.84 -31.43 34.41
N VAL A 456 -20.58 -31.85 33.17
CA VAL A 456 -21.51 -31.66 32.06
C VAL A 456 -22.80 -32.46 32.29
N GLU A 457 -22.71 -33.67 32.85
CA GLU A 457 -23.89 -34.45 33.22
C GLU A 457 -24.71 -33.75 34.32
N ALA A 458 -24.06 -33.12 35.31
CA ALA A 458 -24.74 -32.34 36.34
C ALA A 458 -25.49 -31.14 35.76
N VAL A 459 -24.88 -30.42 34.80
CA VAL A 459 -25.52 -29.31 34.07
C VAL A 459 -26.73 -29.78 33.28
N ILE A 460 -26.62 -30.90 32.54
CA ILE A 460 -27.75 -31.45 31.78
C ILE A 460 -28.90 -31.86 32.73
N LYS A 461 -28.59 -32.51 33.86
CA LYS A 461 -29.60 -32.86 34.89
C LYS A 461 -30.28 -31.62 35.46
N GLN A 462 -29.55 -30.52 35.67
CA GLN A 462 -30.15 -29.25 36.10
C GLN A 462 -31.10 -28.69 35.04
N TYR A 463 -30.76 -28.77 33.76
CA TYR A 463 -31.67 -28.36 32.68
C TYR A 463 -32.93 -29.24 32.61
N GLU A 464 -32.80 -30.56 32.70
CA GLU A 464 -33.95 -31.48 32.73
C GLU A 464 -34.87 -31.17 33.93
N ALA A 465 -34.29 -30.91 35.11
CA ALA A 465 -35.04 -30.55 36.31
C ALA A 465 -35.72 -29.17 36.20
N PHE A 466 -35.04 -28.17 35.65
CA PHE A 466 -35.55 -26.81 35.50
C PHE A 466 -36.70 -26.74 34.49
N TYR A 467 -36.52 -27.35 33.31
CA TYR A 467 -37.53 -27.36 32.25
C TYR A 467 -38.58 -28.48 32.40
N LYS A 468 -38.38 -29.40 33.36
CA LYS A 468 -39.25 -30.57 33.61
C LYS A 468 -39.46 -31.45 32.38
N ILE A 469 -38.41 -31.64 31.60
CA ILE A 469 -38.37 -32.48 30.40
C ILE A 469 -37.25 -33.52 30.55
N HIS A 470 -37.46 -34.71 29.98
CA HIS A 470 -36.42 -35.73 29.89
C HIS A 470 -35.83 -35.68 28.47
N PHE A 471 -34.50 -35.57 28.35
CA PHE A 471 -33.85 -35.59 27.05
C PHE A 471 -33.66 -37.03 26.57
N GLU A 472 -34.02 -37.31 25.32
CA GLU A 472 -33.72 -38.60 24.71
C GLU A 472 -32.20 -38.78 24.54
N SER A 473 -31.74 -40.04 24.50
CA SER A 473 -30.31 -40.39 24.52
C SER A 473 -29.48 -39.64 23.48
N TYR A 474 -30.00 -39.45 22.26
CA TYR A 474 -29.31 -38.74 21.18
C TYR A 474 -29.15 -37.24 21.48
N LEU A 475 -30.23 -36.57 21.94
CA LEU A 475 -30.18 -35.15 22.31
C LEU A 475 -29.23 -34.91 23.49
N ARG A 476 -29.25 -35.82 24.48
CA ARG A 476 -28.35 -35.77 25.64
C ARG A 476 -26.88 -35.86 25.23
N ILE A 477 -26.54 -36.73 24.28
CA ILE A 477 -25.20 -36.86 23.71
C ILE A 477 -24.78 -35.60 22.93
N ASN A 478 -25.68 -35.01 22.13
CA ASN A 478 -25.38 -33.78 21.40
C ASN A 478 -25.11 -32.60 22.33
N LEU A 479 -25.94 -32.42 23.37
CA LEU A 479 -25.70 -31.42 24.41
C LEU A 479 -24.34 -31.64 25.09
N PHE A 480 -24.02 -32.90 25.36
CA PHE A 480 -22.73 -33.27 25.92
C PHE A 480 -21.55 -32.80 25.05
N MET A 481 -21.64 -33.03 23.75
CA MET A 481 -20.63 -32.60 22.77
C MET A 481 -20.48 -31.08 22.70
N HIS A 482 -21.58 -30.33 22.75
CA HIS A 482 -21.55 -28.86 22.65
C HIS A 482 -21.12 -28.14 23.93
N ILE A 483 -21.28 -28.78 25.09
CA ILE A 483 -20.91 -28.19 26.38
C ILE A 483 -19.47 -28.59 26.77
N ALA A 484 -19.02 -29.80 26.38
CA ALA A 484 -17.71 -30.32 26.76
C ALA A 484 -16.55 -29.81 25.88
N LEU A 485 -16.82 -29.44 24.61
CA LEU A 485 -15.86 -28.84 23.68
C LEU A 485 -15.86 -27.31 23.81
#